data_AF-A0A7K2VPQ8-F1
#
_entry.id   AF-A0A7K2VPQ8-F1
#
_cell.length_a   1.000
_cell.length_b   1.000
_cell.length_c   1.000
_cell.angle_alpha   90.00
_cell.angle_beta   90.00
_cell.angle_gamma   90.00
#
_symmetry.space_group_name_H-M   'P 1'
#
loop_
_entity.id
_entity.type
_entity.pdbx_description
1 polymer ?
#
loop_
_entity_poly.entity_id
_entity_poly.type
_entity_poly.pdbx_seq_one_letter_code
_entity_poly.pdbx_strand_id
1 'polypeptide(L)'
;MILCVAATLVHVFLVFLHVAPANTVSKRFTPQINAWVFPFFEQNWRLFAPDPESVNRQILVRTAHTGPGGAVRVSGWFDLTAVDHAAVEHDPFPSHTAQNLLRRAWSSYVDSHGGDDKSRTERALMMQKYLAGIAAERVAAHKGGSFDFVQLRVITRPIPASGSAGTPPKPAENRLLPWWKVSSHGK
;
A
#
# COMPACT_ATOMS: atom_id res chain seq x y z
N MET A 1 30.80 1.19 -26.33
CA MET A 1 31.49 1.65 -25.11
C MET A 1 31.01 3.03 -24.65
N ILE A 2 31.07 4.08 -25.49
CA ILE A 2 30.66 5.45 -25.13
C ILE A 2 29.22 5.52 -24.61
N LEU A 3 28.27 4.84 -25.27
CA LEU A 3 26.86 4.83 -24.83
C LEU A 3 26.69 4.24 -23.43
N CYS A 4 27.37 3.14 -23.11
CA CYS A 4 27.30 2.51 -21.80
C CYS A 4 27.88 3.41 -20.72
N VAL A 5 29.00 4.09 -21.00
CA VAL A 5 29.61 5.06 -20.09
C VAL A 5 28.64 6.23 -19.85
N ALA A 6 28.05 6.80 -20.90
CA ALA A 6 27.09 7.88 -20.79
C ALA A 6 25.86 7.48 -19.97
N ALA A 7 25.27 6.30 -20.23
CA ALA A 7 24.14 5.78 -19.47
C ALA A 7 24.49 5.56 -17.99
N THR A 8 25.70 5.06 -17.71
CA THR A 8 26.20 4.87 -16.34
C THR A 8 26.33 6.19 -15.61
N LEU A 9 26.91 7.21 -16.26
CA LEU A 9 27.05 8.55 -15.66
C LEU A 9 25.69 9.19 -15.38
N VAL A 10 24.75 9.07 -16.31
CA VAL A 10 23.36 9.54 -16.10
C VAL A 10 22.71 8.81 -14.94
N HIS A 11 22.84 7.49 -14.87
CA HIS A 11 22.30 6.69 -13.79
C HIS A 11 22.87 7.11 -12.43
N VAL A 12 24.20 7.18 -12.30
CA VAL A 12 24.87 7.59 -11.06
C VAL A 12 24.45 9.00 -10.64
N PHE A 13 24.33 9.93 -11.60
CA PHE A 13 23.88 11.28 -11.34
C PHE A 13 22.43 11.34 -10.83
N LEU A 14 21.51 10.61 -11.47
CA LEU A 14 20.10 10.58 -11.05
C LEU A 14 19.92 9.89 -9.69
N VAL A 15 20.65 8.81 -9.43
CA VAL A 15 20.66 8.15 -8.12
C VAL A 15 21.25 9.09 -7.07
N PHE A 16 22.33 9.81 -7.37
CA PHE A 16 22.89 10.83 -6.47
C PHE A 16 21.85 11.89 -6.11
N LEU A 17 21.14 12.45 -7.10
CA LEU A 17 20.08 13.43 -6.83
C LEU A 17 18.91 12.86 -6.02
N HIS A 18 18.62 11.57 -6.16
CA HIS A 18 17.57 10.89 -5.39
C HIS A 18 17.92 10.72 -3.91
N VAL A 19 19.21 10.45 -3.61
CA VAL A 19 19.66 10.17 -2.24
C VAL A 19 20.22 11.39 -1.51
N ALA A 20 20.67 12.39 -2.26
CA ALA A 20 21.24 13.60 -1.70
C ALA A 20 20.17 14.41 -0.92
N PRO A 21 20.59 15.22 0.07
CA PRO A 21 19.69 16.16 0.73
C PRO A 21 18.94 17.05 -0.26
N ALA A 22 17.69 17.38 0.08
CA ALA A 22 16.78 18.10 -0.80
C ALA A 22 17.37 19.46 -1.26
N ASN A 23 17.63 19.57 -2.57
CA ASN A 23 18.20 20.75 -3.21
C ASN A 23 17.30 21.25 -4.36
N THR A 24 17.58 22.46 -4.88
CA THR A 24 16.76 23.11 -5.92
C THR A 24 16.63 22.26 -7.19
N VAL A 25 17.71 21.60 -7.61
CA VAL A 25 17.71 20.74 -8.81
C VAL A 25 16.79 19.53 -8.57
N SER A 26 16.98 18.84 -7.45
CA SER A 26 16.22 17.64 -7.12
C SER A 26 14.74 17.95 -6.96
N LYS A 27 14.39 19.06 -6.30
CA LYS A 27 13.00 19.53 -6.19
C LYS A 27 12.38 19.80 -7.56
N ARG A 28 13.09 20.50 -8.45
CA ARG A 28 12.61 20.87 -9.79
C ARG A 28 12.41 19.65 -10.69
N PHE A 29 13.30 18.66 -10.61
CA PHE A 29 13.29 17.48 -11.47
C PHE A 29 12.82 16.21 -10.76
N THR A 30 12.10 16.37 -9.63
CA THR A 30 11.50 15.25 -8.87
C THR A 30 10.78 14.24 -9.77
N PRO A 31 9.91 14.66 -10.73
CA PRO A 31 9.20 13.70 -11.58
C PRO A 31 10.14 12.82 -12.43
N GLN A 32 11.17 13.41 -13.04
CA GLN A 32 12.12 12.71 -13.92
C GLN A 32 13.04 11.78 -13.12
N ILE A 33 13.54 12.25 -11.97
CA ILE A 33 14.36 11.44 -11.07
C ILE A 33 13.55 10.23 -10.60
N ASN A 34 12.31 10.44 -10.16
CA ASN A 34 11.43 9.38 -9.69
C ASN A 34 11.09 8.37 -10.80
N ALA A 35 10.84 8.84 -12.03
CA ALA A 35 10.55 7.97 -13.17
C ALA A 35 11.73 7.06 -13.54
N TRP A 36 12.98 7.51 -13.33
CA TRP A 36 14.18 6.70 -13.55
C TRP A 36 14.47 5.72 -12.40
N VAL A 37 14.30 6.16 -11.16
CA VAL A 37 14.72 5.39 -9.98
C VAL A 37 13.69 4.34 -9.57
N PHE A 38 12.41 4.70 -9.44
CA PHE A 38 11.40 3.80 -8.86
C PHE A 38 11.07 2.52 -9.64
N PRO A 39 11.31 2.37 -10.96
CA PRO A 39 11.08 1.10 -11.63
C PRO A 39 11.97 -0.04 -11.14
N PHE A 40 13.24 0.23 -10.79
CA PHE A 40 14.23 -0.81 -10.52
C PHE A 40 15.17 -0.54 -9.33
N PHE A 41 15.26 0.69 -8.84
CA PHE A 41 16.30 1.15 -7.90
C PHE A 41 15.72 1.90 -6.69
N GLU A 42 14.54 1.50 -6.22
CA GLU A 42 13.99 2.07 -4.98
C GLU A 42 14.96 1.83 -3.82
N GLN A 43 15.43 2.92 -3.19
CA GLN A 43 16.33 2.84 -2.05
C GLN A 43 15.58 3.04 -0.75
N ASN A 44 15.65 2.04 0.14
CA ASN A 44 15.05 2.10 1.46
C ASN A 44 16.11 1.85 2.53
N TRP A 45 16.58 2.93 3.14
CA TRP A 45 17.64 2.90 4.15
C TRP A 45 17.16 2.51 5.56
N ARG A 46 15.90 2.08 5.71
CA ARG A 46 15.30 1.69 7.01
C ARG A 46 15.87 0.38 7.60
N LEU A 47 16.85 -0.26 6.95
CA LEU A 47 17.42 -1.53 7.41
C LEU A 47 18.33 -1.36 8.65
N PHE A 48 18.97 -0.21 8.84
CA PHE A 48 19.99 -0.02 9.89
C PHE A 48 19.50 0.71 11.15
N ALA A 49 18.35 1.37 11.08
CA ALA A 49 17.69 2.00 12.22
C ALA A 49 16.17 2.09 11.93
N PRO A 50 15.46 0.96 11.89
CA PRO A 50 14.02 0.99 11.70
C PRO A 50 13.40 1.68 12.91
N ASP A 51 12.57 2.70 12.68
CA ASP A 51 11.58 3.07 13.68
C ASP A 51 10.65 1.86 13.82
N PRO A 52 10.63 1.20 15.00
CA PRO A 52 9.74 0.08 15.19
C PRO A 52 8.31 0.57 14.96
N GLU A 53 7.54 -0.23 14.24
CA GLU A 53 6.15 0.10 13.94
C GLU A 53 5.40 0.24 15.27
N SER A 54 5.00 1.46 15.61
CA SER A 54 4.37 1.80 16.89
C SER A 54 2.84 1.73 16.82
N VAL A 55 2.30 1.20 15.72
CA VAL A 55 0.87 1.14 15.44
C VAL A 55 0.47 -0.18 14.79
N ASN A 56 -0.69 -0.70 15.19
CA ASN A 56 -1.38 -1.78 14.51
C ASN A 56 -2.37 -1.19 13.50
N ARG A 57 -2.34 -1.67 12.26
CA ARG A 57 -3.28 -1.23 11.21
C ARG A 57 -4.21 -2.37 10.84
N GLN A 58 -5.51 -2.13 11.01
CA GLN A 58 -6.56 -3.02 10.57
C GLN A 58 -7.10 -2.51 9.23
N ILE A 59 -6.92 -3.28 8.17
CA ILE A 59 -7.39 -2.95 6.82
C ILE A 59 -8.63 -3.79 6.52
N LEU A 60 -9.76 -3.10 6.46
CA LEU A 60 -11.05 -3.64 6.10
C LEU A 60 -11.34 -3.35 4.63
N VAL A 61 -12.05 -4.26 3.98
CA VAL A 61 -12.55 -4.10 2.61
C VAL A 61 -14.03 -4.40 2.55
N ARG A 62 -14.76 -3.70 1.68
CA ARG A 62 -16.09 -4.09 1.23
C ARG A 62 -16.19 -3.95 -0.27
N THR A 63 -17.12 -4.68 -0.86
CA THR A 63 -17.34 -4.68 -2.31
C THR A 63 -18.67 -4.02 -2.66
N ALA A 64 -18.78 -3.59 -3.91
CA ALA A 64 -20.05 -3.20 -4.50
C ALA A 64 -20.22 -3.85 -5.88
N HIS A 65 -21.46 -4.24 -6.16
CA HIS A 65 -21.88 -4.82 -7.44
C HIS A 65 -23.05 -4.02 -8.00
N THR A 66 -23.02 -3.74 -9.30
CA THR A 66 -24.09 -3.05 -10.02
C THR A 66 -25.01 -4.07 -10.69
N GLY A 67 -26.25 -4.18 -10.23
CA GLY A 67 -27.24 -5.11 -10.79
C GLY A 67 -27.76 -4.71 -12.18
N PRO A 68 -28.48 -5.61 -12.87
CA PRO A 68 -29.06 -5.39 -14.20
C PRO A 68 -30.06 -4.22 -14.37
N GLY A 69 -30.22 -3.36 -13.35
CA GLY A 69 -31.07 -2.16 -13.39
C GLY A 69 -30.41 -0.95 -12.71
N GLY A 70 -29.08 -0.94 -12.58
CA GLY A 70 -28.33 0.15 -11.95
C GLY A 70 -28.34 0.15 -10.42
N ALA A 71 -29.08 -0.77 -9.78
CA ALA A 71 -29.09 -0.90 -8.32
C ALA A 71 -27.73 -1.38 -7.80
N VAL A 72 -27.10 -0.58 -6.93
CA VAL A 72 -25.82 -0.90 -6.29
C VAL A 72 -26.06 -1.70 -5.02
N ARG A 73 -25.51 -2.90 -4.94
CA ARG A 73 -25.49 -3.72 -3.70
C ARG A 73 -24.11 -3.65 -3.08
N VAL A 74 -24.04 -3.22 -1.83
CA VAL A 74 -22.80 -3.07 -1.06
C VAL A 74 -22.70 -4.19 -0.03
N SER A 75 -21.54 -4.85 0.06
CA SER A 75 -21.28 -5.89 1.04
C SER A 75 -21.02 -5.33 2.44
N GLY A 76 -21.07 -6.20 3.45
CA GLY A 76 -20.45 -5.92 4.75
C GLY A 76 -18.93 -5.82 4.65
N TRP A 77 -18.30 -5.25 5.68
CA TRP A 77 -16.85 -5.19 5.82
C TRP A 77 -16.25 -6.59 6.04
N PHE A 78 -15.10 -6.83 5.44
CA PHE A 78 -14.27 -8.02 5.57
C PHE A 78 -12.87 -7.59 6.02
N ASP A 79 -12.30 -8.30 6.99
CA ASP A 79 -11.01 -7.94 7.57
C ASP A 79 -9.86 -8.66 6.84
N LEU A 80 -9.15 -7.91 6.00
CA LEU A 80 -8.00 -8.44 5.25
C LEU A 80 -6.79 -8.71 6.16
N THR A 81 -6.69 -7.96 7.26
CA THR A 81 -5.58 -8.09 8.21
C THR A 81 -5.75 -9.36 9.05
N ALA A 82 -6.99 -9.71 9.41
CA ALA A 82 -7.28 -10.95 10.12
C ALA A 82 -6.86 -12.20 9.32
N VAL A 83 -7.01 -12.17 7.98
CA VAL A 83 -6.55 -13.26 7.10
C VAL A 83 -5.03 -13.42 7.16
N ASP A 84 -4.28 -12.32 7.06
CA ASP A 84 -2.82 -12.36 7.15
C ASP A 84 -2.34 -12.78 8.55
N HIS A 85 -2.99 -12.30 9.60
CA HIS A 85 -2.65 -12.68 10.97
C HIS A 85 -2.85 -14.18 11.19
N ALA A 86 -3.98 -14.74 10.77
CA ALA A 86 -4.26 -16.17 10.90
C ALA A 86 -3.26 -17.05 10.11
N ALA A 87 -2.72 -16.54 9.00
CA ALA A 87 -1.71 -17.25 8.21
C ALA A 87 -0.28 -17.15 8.80
N VAL A 88 -0.07 -16.28 9.80
CA VAL A 88 1.22 -16.09 10.48
C VAL A 88 1.19 -16.68 11.89
N GLU A 89 0.04 -16.60 12.55
CA GLU A 89 -0.15 -17.05 13.92
C GLU A 89 0.10 -18.55 14.05
N HIS A 90 0.98 -18.93 14.99
CA HIS A 90 1.42 -20.30 15.25
C HIS A 90 2.15 -21.02 14.10
N ASP A 91 2.49 -20.33 13.00
CA ASP A 91 3.35 -20.88 11.95
C ASP A 91 4.84 -20.64 12.33
N PRO A 92 5.68 -21.70 12.45
CA PRO A 92 7.10 -21.54 12.74
C PRO A 92 7.91 -20.92 11.58
N PHE A 93 7.40 -20.99 10.35
CA PHE A 93 8.07 -20.46 9.15
C PHE A 93 7.06 -19.72 8.24
N PRO A 94 6.42 -18.64 8.73
CA PRO A 94 5.35 -17.99 7.99
C PRO A 94 5.88 -17.36 6.71
N SER A 95 5.10 -17.43 5.64
CA SER A 95 5.53 -16.84 4.37
C SER A 95 5.72 -15.33 4.49
N HIS A 96 6.77 -14.79 3.84
CA HIS A 96 6.98 -13.34 3.78
C HIS A 96 5.81 -12.61 3.12
N THR A 97 5.10 -13.28 2.20
CA THR A 97 3.90 -12.75 1.55
C THR A 97 2.78 -12.51 2.55
N ALA A 98 2.45 -13.51 3.39
CA ALA A 98 1.45 -13.36 4.44
C ALA A 98 1.82 -12.25 5.44
N GLN A 99 3.10 -12.17 5.81
CA GLN A 99 3.58 -11.16 6.75
C GLN A 99 3.60 -9.72 6.18
N ASN A 100 3.92 -9.55 4.89
CA ASN A 100 4.34 -8.24 4.38
C ASN A 100 3.55 -7.70 3.21
N LEU A 101 2.81 -8.51 2.45
CA LEU A 101 2.20 -8.07 1.19
C LEU A 101 1.23 -6.91 1.40
N LEU A 102 0.22 -7.10 2.25
CA LEU A 102 -0.80 -6.09 2.51
C LEU A 102 -0.21 -4.86 3.21
N ARG A 103 0.68 -5.10 4.18
CA ARG A 103 1.38 -4.05 4.92
C ARG A 103 2.20 -3.16 4.00
N ARG A 104 2.99 -3.75 3.10
CA ARG A 104 3.81 -3.01 2.12
C ARG A 104 2.94 -2.28 1.10
N ALA A 105 1.88 -2.92 0.59
CA ALA A 105 0.95 -2.27 -0.33
C ALA A 105 0.32 -1.01 0.29
N TRP A 106 -0.06 -1.07 1.57
CA TRP A 106 -0.56 0.09 2.31
C TRP A 106 0.51 1.16 2.51
N SER A 107 1.71 0.81 2.97
CA SER A 107 2.80 1.78 3.15
C SER A 107 3.15 2.50 1.83
N SER A 108 3.27 1.75 0.73
CA SER A 108 3.55 2.33 -0.59
C SER A 108 2.42 3.23 -1.09
N TYR A 109 1.16 2.89 -0.79
CA TYR A 109 0.00 3.75 -1.09
C TYR A 109 0.07 5.08 -0.34
N VAL A 110 0.34 5.04 0.98
CA VAL A 110 0.48 6.25 1.81
C VAL A 110 1.64 7.11 1.32
N ASP A 111 2.80 6.51 1.03
CA ASP A 111 3.97 7.24 0.54
C ASP A 111 3.69 7.95 -0.80
N SER A 112 2.83 7.40 -1.65
CA SER A 112 2.49 8.02 -2.95
C SER A 112 1.31 8.99 -2.94
N HIS A 113 0.39 8.89 -1.97
CA HIS A 113 -0.85 9.70 -1.91
C HIS A 113 -0.84 10.76 -0.79
N GLY A 114 0.08 10.66 0.19
CA GLY A 114 0.07 11.53 1.35
C GLY A 114 -1.28 11.49 2.07
N GLY A 115 -1.88 12.67 2.29
CA GLY A 115 -3.13 12.83 3.04
C GLY A 115 -4.43 12.97 2.24
N ASP A 116 -4.39 13.14 0.91
CA ASP A 116 -5.59 13.50 0.13
C ASP A 116 -6.11 12.43 -0.84
N ASP A 117 -5.62 11.19 -0.74
CA ASP A 117 -6.06 9.99 -1.49
C ASP A 117 -6.12 10.15 -3.02
N LYS A 118 -5.52 11.22 -3.58
CA LYS A 118 -5.55 11.52 -5.01
C LYS A 118 -4.33 10.98 -5.73
N SER A 119 -4.54 10.13 -6.73
CA SER A 119 -3.47 9.62 -7.59
C SER A 119 -2.99 10.68 -8.59
N ARG A 120 -2.10 11.58 -8.16
CA ARG A 120 -1.59 12.68 -9.01
C ARG A 120 -0.46 12.26 -9.96
N THR A 121 0.12 11.08 -9.76
CA THR A 121 1.24 10.56 -10.53
C THR A 121 0.95 9.13 -11.01
N GLU A 122 1.66 8.69 -12.05
CA GLU A 122 1.56 7.31 -12.55
C GLU A 122 1.91 6.29 -11.46
N ARG A 123 2.95 6.58 -10.64
CA ARG A 123 3.32 5.75 -9.48
C ARG A 123 2.17 5.67 -8.47
N ALA A 124 1.53 6.79 -8.15
CA ALA A 124 0.39 6.79 -7.24
C ALA A 124 -0.77 5.96 -7.79
N LEU A 125 -1.09 6.10 -9.08
CA LEU A 125 -2.12 5.28 -9.72
C LEU A 125 -1.77 3.79 -9.70
N MET A 126 -0.50 3.44 -9.92
CA MET A 126 -0.01 2.06 -9.84
C MET A 126 -0.13 1.49 -8.42
N MET A 127 0.26 2.24 -7.39
CA MET A 127 0.13 1.81 -6.00
C MET A 127 -1.33 1.68 -5.56
N GLN A 128 -2.22 2.54 -6.05
CA GLN A 128 -3.66 2.39 -5.85
C GLN A 128 -4.17 1.09 -6.48
N LYS A 129 -3.84 0.84 -7.75
CA LYS A 129 -4.24 -0.40 -8.44
C LYS A 129 -3.69 -1.65 -7.75
N TYR A 130 -2.45 -1.58 -7.27
CA TYR A 130 -1.82 -2.68 -6.54
C TYR A 130 -2.55 -3.00 -5.23
N LEU A 131 -2.82 -1.99 -4.39
CA LEU A 131 -3.57 -2.18 -3.14
C LEU A 131 -5.01 -2.65 -3.40
N ALA A 132 -5.69 -2.06 -4.39
CA ALA A 132 -7.03 -2.47 -4.79
C ALA A 132 -7.07 -3.91 -5.30
N GLY A 133 -6.06 -4.32 -6.09
CA GLY A 133 -5.92 -5.68 -6.62
C GLY A 133 -5.73 -6.72 -5.53
N ILE A 134 -4.83 -6.48 -4.56
CA ILE A 134 -4.65 -7.37 -3.41
C ILE A 134 -5.96 -7.53 -2.63
N ALA A 135 -6.67 -6.42 -2.39
CA ALA A 135 -7.94 -6.45 -1.69
C ALA A 135 -8.99 -7.25 -2.46
N ALA A 136 -9.09 -7.05 -3.78
CA ALA A 136 -10.03 -7.76 -4.63
C ALA A 136 -9.72 -9.27 -4.71
N GLU A 137 -8.46 -9.64 -4.90
CA GLU A 137 -8.02 -11.04 -4.95
C GLU A 137 -8.38 -11.78 -3.66
N ARG A 138 -8.13 -11.16 -2.50
CA ARG A 138 -8.46 -11.76 -1.20
C ARG A 138 -9.95 -11.89 -0.96
N VAL A 139 -10.75 -10.91 -1.37
CA VAL A 139 -12.21 -11.02 -1.26
C VAL A 139 -12.73 -12.13 -2.17
N ALA A 140 -12.24 -12.21 -3.40
CA ALA A 140 -12.60 -13.26 -4.35
C ALA A 140 -12.26 -14.65 -3.81
N ALA A 141 -11.08 -14.81 -3.19
CA ALA A 141 -10.67 -16.06 -2.55
C ALA A 141 -11.53 -16.45 -1.34
N HIS A 142 -12.03 -15.47 -0.57
CA HIS A 142 -12.79 -15.74 0.66
C HIS A 142 -14.30 -15.96 0.44
N LYS A 143 -14.95 -15.13 -0.38
CA LYS A 143 -16.42 -15.16 -0.56
C LYS A 143 -16.87 -15.65 -1.94
N GLY A 144 -15.96 -15.70 -2.92
CA GLY A 144 -16.32 -15.86 -4.32
C GLY A 144 -17.24 -14.74 -4.82
N GLY A 145 -17.84 -14.96 -5.99
CA GLY A 145 -18.80 -14.03 -6.61
C GLY A 145 -18.15 -12.81 -7.28
N SER A 146 -18.89 -12.18 -8.19
CA SER A 146 -18.45 -11.00 -8.92
C SER A 146 -18.77 -9.71 -8.18
N PHE A 147 -17.88 -8.74 -8.32
CA PHE A 147 -18.05 -7.36 -7.85
C PHE A 147 -17.28 -6.41 -8.77
N ASP A 148 -17.74 -5.17 -8.84
CA ASP A 148 -17.21 -4.17 -9.76
C ASP A 148 -16.28 -3.18 -9.04
N PHE A 149 -16.51 -2.99 -7.74
CA PHE A 149 -15.79 -1.99 -6.96
C PHE A 149 -15.37 -2.55 -5.60
N VAL A 150 -14.26 -2.02 -5.10
CA VAL A 150 -13.80 -2.20 -3.72
C VAL A 150 -13.72 -0.86 -3.02
N GLN A 151 -13.97 -0.87 -1.72
CA GLN A 151 -13.65 0.24 -0.83
C GLN A 151 -12.90 -0.30 0.37
N LEU A 152 -11.81 0.39 0.71
CA LEU A 152 -11.00 0.04 1.87
C LEU A 152 -11.22 1.05 3.01
N ARG A 153 -11.09 0.55 4.22
CA ARG A 153 -11.06 1.35 5.45
C ARG A 153 -9.88 0.89 6.28
N VAL A 154 -9.02 1.82 6.67
CA VAL A 154 -7.84 1.56 7.49
C VAL A 154 -8.02 2.17 8.85
N ILE A 155 -7.95 1.34 9.89
CA ILE A 155 -8.04 1.75 11.28
C ILE A 155 -6.66 1.56 11.91
N THR A 156 -6.02 2.66 12.28
CA THR A 156 -4.69 2.67 12.90
C THR A 156 -4.84 2.84 14.41
N ARG A 157 -4.33 1.88 15.19
CA ARG A 157 -4.33 1.89 16.66
C ARG A 157 -2.89 1.92 17.16
N PRO A 158 -2.53 2.75 18.14
CA PRO A 158 -1.18 2.70 18.69
C PRO A 158 -0.96 1.38 19.46
N ILE A 159 0.28 0.89 19.40
CA ILE A 159 0.70 -0.27 20.19
C ILE A 159 0.91 0.21 21.62
N PRO A 160 0.28 -0.43 22.62
CA PRO A 160 0.45 -0.04 24.01
C PRO A 160 1.90 -0.23 24.46
N ALA A 161 2.40 0.67 25.31
CA ALA A 161 3.69 0.50 25.95
C ALA A 161 3.70 -0.77 26.82
N SER A 162 4.85 -1.44 26.91
CA SER A 162 5.00 -2.61 27.78
C SER A 162 4.64 -2.27 29.22
N GLY A 163 3.79 -3.07 29.85
CA GLY A 163 3.28 -2.84 31.21
C GLY A 163 2.02 -1.95 31.32
N SER A 164 1.49 -1.44 30.20
CA SER A 164 0.20 -0.73 30.17
C SER A 164 -0.96 -1.71 30.36
N ALA A 165 -1.36 -1.99 31.60
CA ALA A 165 -2.65 -2.61 31.88
C ALA A 165 -3.78 -1.57 31.73
N GLY A 166 -4.56 -1.63 30.64
CA GLY A 166 -5.64 -0.68 30.43
C GLY A 166 -6.44 -0.86 29.14
N THR A 167 -7.51 -0.07 29.01
CA THR A 167 -8.40 -0.02 27.85
C THR A 167 -7.61 0.19 26.56
N PRO A 168 -7.90 -0.56 25.47
CA PRO A 168 -7.20 -0.39 24.21
C PRO A 168 -7.28 1.08 23.75
N PRO A 169 -6.15 1.65 23.28
CA PRO A 169 -6.10 3.05 22.93
C PRO A 169 -7.08 3.35 21.79
N LYS A 170 -7.68 4.54 21.83
CA LYS A 170 -8.56 5.02 20.75
C LYS A 170 -7.77 5.00 19.42
N PRO A 171 -8.41 4.67 18.29
CA PRO A 171 -7.74 4.71 17.00
C PRO A 171 -7.13 6.10 16.76
N ALA A 172 -5.84 6.12 16.45
CA ALA A 172 -5.14 7.35 16.06
C ALA A 172 -5.61 7.85 14.70
N GLU A 173 -6.06 6.93 13.84
CA GLU A 173 -6.57 7.23 12.50
C GLU A 173 -7.67 6.22 12.12
N ASN A 174 -8.66 6.70 11.37
CA ASN A 174 -9.69 5.88 10.74
C ASN A 174 -9.97 6.45 9.35
N ARG A 175 -9.19 5.99 8.37
CA ARG A 175 -9.16 6.50 7.00
C ARG A 175 -10.05 5.65 6.11
N LEU A 176 -11.04 6.29 5.48
CA LEU A 176 -11.93 5.66 4.51
C LEU A 176 -11.50 6.07 3.10
N LEU A 177 -11.07 5.10 2.30
CA LEU A 177 -10.59 5.36 0.94
C LEU A 177 -11.77 5.52 -0.04
N PRO A 178 -11.57 6.19 -1.17
CA PRO A 178 -12.59 6.27 -2.21
C PRO A 178 -12.88 4.88 -2.81
N TRP A 179 -14.04 4.76 -3.46
CA TRP A 179 -14.37 3.57 -4.22
C TRP A 179 -13.47 3.43 -5.44
N TRP A 180 -12.93 2.24 -5.65
CA TRP A 180 -12.10 1.92 -6.80
C TRP A 180 -12.75 0.84 -7.64
N LYS A 181 -12.81 1.09 -8.94
CA LYS A 181 -13.20 0.06 -9.90
C LYS A 181 -12.08 -0.96 -9.98
N VAL A 182 -12.45 -2.23 -9.90
CA VAL A 182 -11.53 -3.36 -10.07
C VAL A 182 -11.96 -4.18 -11.27
N SER A 183 -11.03 -4.95 -11.83
CA SER A 183 -11.38 -5.97 -12.82
C SER A 183 -12.42 -6.89 -12.19
N SER A 184 -13.49 -7.23 -12.92
CA SER A 184 -14.48 -8.17 -12.41
C SER A 184 -13.77 -9.49 -12.10
N HIS A 185 -13.68 -9.82 -10.82
CA HIS A 185 -13.16 -11.11 -10.37
C HIS A 185 -14.34 -12.07 -10.37
N GLY A 186 -14.46 -12.86 -11.43
CA GLY A 186 -15.49 -13.88 -11.58
C GLY A 186 -15.18 -14.80 -12.74
N LYS A 187 -15.04 -16.10 -12.44
CA LYS A 187 -15.40 -17.17 -13.37
C LYS A 187 -16.74 -17.71 -12.93
#